data_AF-A0A527HIJ8-F1
#
_entry.id   AF-A0A527HIJ8-F1
#
_cell.length_a   1.000
_cell.length_b   1.000
_cell.length_c   1.000
_cell.angle_alpha   90.00
_cell.angle_beta   90.00
_cell.angle_gamma   90.00
#
_symmetry.space_group_name_H-M   'P 1'
#
loop_
_entity.id
_entity.type
_entity.pdbx_description
1 polymer ?
#
loop_
_entity_poly.entity_id
_entity_poly.type
_entity_poly.pdbx_seq_one_letter_code
_entity_poly.pdbx_strand_id
1 'polypeptide(L)' 'MPLSTEHENTPREGNIPHHFAYRVEGATFETMQSETWKFAQHPATHYRFVTGWTCLDVLSSKEPTFRVVKRRPVSTFD' A
#
# COMPACT_ATOMS: atom_id res chain seq x y z
N MET A 1 -11.03 -4.06 -16.26
CA MET A 1 -10.17 -2.86 -16.32
C MET A 1 -9.29 -2.84 -15.08
N PRO A 2 -8.02 -2.40 -15.15
CA PRO A 2 -7.21 -2.24 -13.95
C PRO A 2 -7.89 -1.24 -13.01
N LEU A 3 -7.97 -1.58 -11.73
CA LEU A 3 -8.54 -0.68 -10.72
C LEU A 3 -7.55 0.46 -10.49
N SER A 4 -7.92 1.67 -10.92
CA SER A 4 -7.14 2.87 -10.59
C SER A 4 -7.43 3.24 -9.14
N THR A 5 -6.49 2.94 -8.24
CA THR A 5 -6.61 3.23 -6.79
C THR A 5 -6.19 4.66 -6.45
N GLU A 6 -5.72 5.43 -7.43
CA GLU A 6 -5.25 6.80 -7.27
C GLU A 6 -6.38 7.85 -7.31
N HIS A 7 -7.54 7.51 -7.90
CA HIS A 7 -8.71 8.39 -8.06
C HIS A 7 -9.82 8.11 -7.05
N GLU A 8 -9.52 7.42 -5.95
CA GLU A 8 -10.51 7.10 -4.95
C GLU A 8 -10.92 8.37 -4.18
N ASN A 9 -12.21 8.72 -4.19
CA ASN A 9 -12.77 9.87 -3.47
C ASN A 9 -12.90 9.60 -1.96
N THR A 10 -12.00 8.81 -1.38
CA THR A 10 -12.01 8.53 0.05
C THR A 10 -11.54 9.77 0.83
N PRO A 11 -12.24 10.13 1.91
CA PRO A 11 -11.81 11.24 2.77
C PRO A 11 -10.39 11.02 3.27
N ARG A 12 -9.54 12.06 3.17
CA ARG A 12 -8.17 12.04 3.71
C ARG A 12 -8.17 12.38 5.20
N GLU A 13 -8.78 11.52 6.00
CA GLU A 13 -8.87 11.67 7.45
C GLU A 13 -7.72 10.95 8.14
N GLY A 14 -7.17 11.54 9.21
CA GLY A 14 -6.10 10.90 10.01
C GLY A 14 -4.71 10.87 9.37
N ASN A 15 -4.53 11.46 8.19
CA ASN A 15 -3.22 11.53 7.53
C ASN A 15 -2.29 12.52 8.25
N ILE A 16 -1.41 12.00 9.10
CA ILE A 16 -0.36 12.78 9.75
C ILE A 16 0.79 12.97 8.75
N PRO A 17 1.29 14.21 8.53
CA PRO A 17 2.44 14.46 7.66
C PRO A 17 3.67 13.60 8.00
N HIS A 18 4.55 13.41 7.02
CA HIS A 18 5.85 12.73 7.17
C HIS A 18 5.81 11.23 7.52
N HIS A 19 4.71 10.53 7.20
CA HIS A 19 4.63 9.07 7.30
C HIS A 19 4.84 8.41 5.93
N PHE A 20 5.53 7.25 5.93
CA PHE A 20 5.82 6.48 4.72
C PHE A 20 4.70 5.49 4.34
N ALA A 21 3.84 5.14 5.28
CA ALA A 21 2.68 4.30 5.03
C ALA A 21 1.54 4.60 5.99
N TYR A 22 0.33 4.26 5.55
CA TYR A 22 -0.91 4.38 6.32
C TYR A 22 -1.67 3.06 6.30
N ARG A 23 -2.35 2.73 7.40
CA ARG A 23 -3.40 1.72 7.39
C ARG A 23 -4.64 2.34 6.75
N VAL A 24 -5.25 1.61 5.84
CA VAL A 24 -6.46 2.03 5.13
C VAL A 24 -7.54 0.98 5.38
N GLU A 25 -8.79 1.42 5.50
CA GLU A 25 -9.93 0.52 5.72
C GLU A 25 -11.04 0.87 4.73
N GLY A 26 -11.71 -0.16 4.19
CA GLY A 26 -12.87 0.03 3.33
C GLY A 26 -12.54 0.55 1.93
N ALA A 27 -11.27 0.56 1.54
CA ALA A 27 -10.86 0.93 0.19
C ALA A 27 -11.34 -0.11 -0.84
N THR A 28 -11.64 0.36 -2.04
CA THR A 28 -12.06 -0.46 -3.18
C THR A 28 -11.04 -1.55 -3.49
N PHE A 29 -9.75 -1.25 -3.30
CA PHE A 29 -8.66 -2.23 -3.45
C PHE A 29 -8.81 -3.45 -2.53
N GLU A 30 -9.19 -3.22 -1.27
CA GLU A 30 -9.44 -4.27 -0.28
C GLU A 30 -10.73 -5.02 -0.60
N THR A 31 -11.81 -4.29 -0.90
CA THR A 31 -13.14 -4.89 -1.10
C THR A 31 -13.22 -5.74 -2.37
N MET A 32 -12.47 -5.39 -3.42
CA MET A 32 -12.46 -6.11 -4.70
C MET A 32 -11.63 -7.41 -4.70
N GLN A 33 -10.89 -7.73 -3.62
CA GLN A 33 -10.21 -9.02 -3.55
C GLN A 33 -11.21 -10.18 -3.52
N SER A 34 -10.80 -11.35 -4.02
CA SER A 34 -11.68 -12.52 -4.02
C SER A 34 -11.94 -13.01 -2.59
N GLU A 35 -13.15 -13.51 -2.35
CA GLU A 35 -13.54 -14.06 -1.04
C GLU A 35 -12.63 -15.23 -0.62
N THR A 36 -12.21 -16.09 -1.56
CA THR A 36 -11.26 -17.16 -1.30
C THR A 36 -9.91 -16.63 -0.82
N TRP A 37 -9.40 -15.57 -1.44
CA TRP A 37 -8.14 -14.94 -1.03
C TRP A 37 -8.28 -14.31 0.35
N LYS A 38 -9.35 -13.55 0.58
CA LYS A 38 -9.64 -12.93 1.89
C LYS A 38 -9.70 -14.00 2.98
N PHE A 39 -10.39 -15.11 2.74
CA PHE A 39 -10.48 -16.22 3.69
C PHE A 39 -9.10 -16.86 3.96
N ALA A 40 -8.32 -17.14 2.91
CA ALA A 40 -7.03 -17.81 3.04
C ALA A 40 -5.95 -16.93 3.70
N GLN A 41 -6.02 -15.61 3.53
CA GLN A 41 -5.03 -14.66 4.04
C GLN A 41 -5.50 -13.92 5.29
N HIS A 42 -6.68 -14.25 5.82
CA HIS A 42 -7.22 -13.62 7.02
C HIS A 42 -6.34 -13.91 8.25
N PRO A 43 -6.07 -12.92 9.12
CA PRO A 43 -6.40 -11.50 8.96
C PRO A 43 -5.41 -10.79 8.03
N ALA A 44 -5.91 -10.04 7.05
CA ALA A 44 -5.10 -9.16 6.20
C ALA A 44 -5.48 -7.71 6.49
N THR A 45 -4.47 -6.85 6.64
CA THR A 45 -4.63 -5.40 6.79
C THR A 45 -4.16 -4.71 5.51
N HIS A 46 -4.92 -3.71 5.06
CA HIS A 46 -4.53 -2.88 3.93
C HIS A 46 -3.59 -1.77 4.39
N TYR A 47 -2.40 -1.74 3.78
CA TYR A 47 -1.40 -0.69 3.91
C TYR A 47 -1.22 0.05 2.59
N ARG A 48 -1.20 1.39 2.66
CA ARG A 48 -0.87 2.26 1.54
C ARG A 48 0.49 2.92 1.78
N PHE A 49 1.48 2.56 0.97
CA PHE A 49 2.83 3.15 1.02
C PHE A 49 2.94 4.35 0.08
N VAL A 50 3.58 5.43 0.55
CA VAL A 50 3.83 6.63 -0.24
C VAL A 50 5.21 6.53 -0.89
N THR A 51 5.27 6.49 -2.23
CA THR A 51 6.52 6.28 -2.98
C THR A 51 7.05 7.56 -3.65
N GLY A 52 6.50 8.73 -3.29
CA GLY A 52 6.92 10.06 -3.76
C GLY A 52 6.21 10.52 -5.03
N TRP A 53 5.89 9.62 -5.97
CA TRP A 53 5.08 9.93 -7.16
C TRP A 53 3.71 9.24 -7.12
N THR A 54 3.66 8.00 -6.61
CA THR A 54 2.42 7.23 -6.49
C THR A 54 2.25 6.68 -5.08
N CYS A 55 1.18 5.91 -4.91
CA CYS A 55 1.01 5.05 -3.76
C CYS A 55 1.10 3.58 -4.19
N LEU A 56 1.55 2.72 -3.29
CA LEU A 56 1.48 1.27 -3.42
C LEU A 56 0.54 0.71 -2.36
N ASP A 57 -0.52 0.06 -2.81
CA ASP A 57 -1.49 -0.62 -1.95
C ASP A 57 -1.09 -2.10 -1.75
N VAL A 58 -1.04 -2.54 -0.50
CA VAL A 58 -0.62 -3.89 -0.11
C VAL A 58 -1.57 -4.43 0.95
N LEU A 59 -2.04 -5.66 0.78
CA LEU A 59 -2.73 -6.41 1.83
C LEU A 59 -1.75 -7.40 2.46
N SER A 60 -1.60 -7.35 3.78
CA SER A 60 -0.65 -8.17 4.52
C SER A 60 -1.16 -8.48 5.91
N SER A 61 -0.92 -9.70 6.39
CA SER A 61 -1.13 -10.09 7.79
C SER A 61 -0.02 -9.61 8.73
N LYS A 62 1.09 -9.13 8.17
CA LYS A 62 2.24 -8.59 8.91
C LYS A 62 2.30 -7.07 8.79
N GLU A 63 2.74 -6.44 9.86
CA GLU A 63 3.01 -5.00 9.88
C GLU A 63 4.23 -4.62 9.01
N PRO A 64 4.19 -3.44 8.38
CA PRO A 64 5.32 -2.95 7.59
C PRO A 64 6.49 -2.52 8.48
N THR A 65 7.69 -2.92 8.10
CA THR A 65 8.94 -2.48 8.75
C THR A 65 9.77 -1.63 7.80
N PHE A 66 10.33 -0.52 8.28
CA PHE A 66 11.14 0.39 7.49
C PHE A 66 12.60 0.35 7.94
N ARG A 67 13.53 0.45 6.98
CA ARG A 67 14.96 0.56 7.25
C ARG A 67 15.60 1.50 6.24
N VAL A 68 16.40 2.45 6.73
CA VAL A 68 17.25 3.28 5.88
C VAL A 68 18.36 2.41 5.29
N VAL A 69 18.50 2.41 3.96
CA VAL A 69 19.53 1.66 3.25
C VAL A 69 20.47 2.62 2.51
N LYS A 70 21.74 2.26 2.38
CA LYS A 70 22.67 3.01 1.53
C LYS A 70 22.23 2.86 0.08
N ARG A 71 22.11 3.98 -0.64
CA ARG A 71 21.82 3.98 -2.08
C ARG A 71 22.93 3.22 -2.79
N ARG A 72 22.58 2.14 -3.49
CA ARG A 72 23.53 1.48 -4.39
C ARG A 72 23.67 2.33 -5.64
N PRO A 73 24.89 2.56 -6.14
CA PRO A 73 25.07 3.14 -7.46
C PRO A 73 24.29 2.31 -8.47
N VAL A 74 23.56 2.96 -9.37
CA VAL A 74 22.99 2.27 -10.53
C VAL A 74 24.19 1.84 -11.36
N SER A 75 24.48 0.55 -11.44
CA SER A 75 25.41 0.04 -12.43
C SER A 75 24.79 0.33 -13.78
N THR A 76 25.38 1.29 -14.52
CA THR A 76 25.10 1.47 -15.93
C THR A 76 25.42 0.15 -16.61
N PHE A 77 24.39 -0.55 -17.08
CA PHE A 77 24.58 -1.58 -18.09
C PHE A 77 24.82 -0.83 -19.39
N ASP A 78 26.00 -1.03 -19.98
CA ASP A 78 26.34 -0.61 -21.35
C ASP A 78 25.42 -1.30 -22.38
#